data_AF-A0A382KW71-F1
#
_entry.id   AF-A0A382KW71-F1
#
_cell.length_a   1.000
_cell.length_b   1.000
_cell.length_c   1.000
_cell.angle_alpha   90.00
_cell.angle_beta   90.00
_cell.angle_gamma   90.00
#
_symmetry.space_group_name_H-M   'P 1'
#
loop_
_entity.id
_entity.type
_entity.pdbx_description
1 polymer ?
#
loop_
_entity_poly.entity_id
_entity_poly.type
_entity_poly.pdbx_seq_one_letter_code
_entity_poly.pdbx_strand_id
1 'polypeptide(L)' 'MFMIFSILSSLMFVSDNREFFQVAKEQMDKGATWNFVGAQIANPNAESITIRSWDGDRYIFWRLHK' A
#
# COMPACT_ATOMS: atom_id res chain seq x y z
N MET A 1 8.07 -24.74 6.75
CA MET A 1 7.35 -24.53 5.49
C MET A 1 6.58 -23.19 5.47
N PHE A 2 5.65 -22.95 6.39
CA PHE A 2 4.84 -21.72 6.42
C PHE A 2 5.65 -20.42 6.63
N MET A 3 6.68 -20.46 7.48
CA MET A 3 7.56 -19.31 7.73
C MET A 3 8.35 -18.90 6.48
N ILE A 4 8.95 -19.87 5.77
CA ILE A 4 9.70 -19.62 4.54
C ILE A 4 8.76 -19.05 3.46
N PHE A 5 7.57 -19.62 3.33
CA PHE A 5 6.56 -19.12 2.39
C PHE A 5 6.17 -17.66 2.69
N SER A 6 5.94 -17.32 3.96
CA SER A 6 5.58 -15.96 4.39
C SER A 6 6.70 -14.95 4.11
N ILE A 7 7.96 -15.35 4.31
CA ILE A 7 9.12 -14.50 4.02
C ILE A 7 9.23 -14.25 2.52
N LEU A 8 9.12 -15.30 1.71
CA LEU A 8 9.20 -15.19 0.25
C LEU A 8 8.07 -14.34 -0.33
N SER A 9 6.83 -14.55 0.12
CA SER A 9 5.68 -13.77 -0.35
C SER A 9 5.80 -12.30 0.05
N SER A 10 6.31 -12.00 1.24
CA SER A 10 6.55 -10.63 1.69
C SER A 10 7.64 -9.93 0.87
N LEU A 11 8.74 -10.63 0.56
CA LEU A 11 9.82 -10.08 -0.27
C LEU A 11 9.35 -9.79 -1.68
N MET A 12 8.60 -10.71 -2.30
CA MET A 12 8.01 -10.48 -3.62
C MET A 12 7.04 -9.29 -3.59
N PHE A 13 6.17 -9.23 -2.59
CA PHE A 13 5.23 -8.11 -2.45
C PHE A 13 5.94 -6.75 -2.34
N VAL A 14 7.00 -6.64 -1.54
CA VAL A 14 7.78 -5.41 -1.42
C VAL A 14 8.51 -5.08 -2.72
N SER A 15 9.05 -6.08 -3.41
CA SER A 15 9.73 -5.90 -4.69
C SER A 15 8.77 -5.38 -5.77
N ASP A 16 7.59 -5.97 -5.90
CA ASP A 16 6.59 -5.61 -6.91
C ASP A 16 6.00 -4.21 -6.65
N ASN A 17 6.00 -3.75 -5.40
CA ASN A 17 5.47 -2.46 -4.99
C ASN A 17 6.57 -1.49 -4.50
N ARG A 18 7.80 -1.65 -5.01
CA ARG A 18 8.98 -0.91 -4.54
C ARG A 18 8.78 0.61 -4.56
N GLU A 19 8.18 1.14 -5.62
CA GLU A 19 7.96 2.58 -5.80
C GLU A 19 7.01 3.13 -4.73
N PHE A 20 5.88 2.45 -4.48
CA PHE A 20 4.97 2.78 -3.38
C PHE A 20 5.70 2.84 -2.03
N PHE A 21 6.51 1.84 -1.69
CA PHE A 21 7.22 1.80 -0.41
C PHE A 21 8.27 2.91 -0.29
N GLN A 22 8.95 3.27 -1.39
CA GLN A 22 9.87 4.39 -1.41
C GLN A 22 9.14 5.71 -1.12
N VAL A 23 8.06 5.99 -1.86
CA VAL A 23 7.26 7.20 -1.68
C VAL A 23 6.66 7.27 -0.27
N ALA A 24 6.14 6.15 0.23
CA ALA A 24 5.61 6.07 1.59
C ALA A 24 6.69 6.39 2.64
N LYS A 25 7.89 5.83 2.48
CA LYS A 25 9.03 6.12 3.36
C LYS A 25 9.40 7.61 3.32
N GLU A 26 9.51 8.21 2.14
CA GLU A 26 9.84 9.62 2.00
C GLU A 26 8.80 10.55 2.65
N GLN A 27 7.51 10.19 2.55
CA GLN A 27 6.44 10.94 3.22
C GLN A 27 6.48 10.78 4.73
N MET A 28 6.74 9.57 5.23
CA MET A 28 6.91 9.30 6.66
C MET A 28 8.11 10.05 7.25
N ASP A 29 9.24 10.07 6.53
CA ASP A 29 10.43 10.83 6.93
C ASP A 29 10.17 12.35 6.96
N LYS A 30 9.15 12.84 6.22
CA LYS A 30 8.65 14.23 6.25
C LYS A 30 7.57 14.48 7.33
N GLY A 31 7.29 13.48 8.17
CA GLY A 31 6.35 13.56 9.29
C GLY A 31 4.94 13.06 8.99
N ALA A 32 4.69 12.43 7.84
CA ALA A 32 3.38 11.84 7.57
C ALA A 32 3.14 10.56 8.38
N THR A 33 1.88 10.35 8.77
CA THR A 33 1.41 9.19 9.53
C THR A 33 0.30 8.47 8.79
N TRP A 34 0.23 7.15 8.97
CA TRP A 34 -0.85 6.33 8.39
C TRP A 34 -2.14 6.58 9.13
N ASN A 35 -3.16 7.03 8.40
CA ASN A 35 -4.49 7.27 8.91
C ASN A 35 -5.47 6.34 8.21
N PHE A 36 -6.37 5.74 8.98
CA PHE A 36 -7.50 5.01 8.42
C PHE A 36 -8.51 6.00 7.84
N VAL A 37 -8.85 5.84 6.56
CA VAL A 37 -9.71 6.77 5.82
C VAL A 37 -11.03 6.15 5.35
N GLY A 38 -11.30 4.90 5.74
CA GLY A 38 -12.39 4.09 5.19
C GLY A 38 -12.15 3.72 3.73
N ALA A 39 -13.12 3.02 3.12
CA ALA A 39 -13.02 2.66 1.71
C ALA A 39 -13.09 3.91 0.84
N GLN A 40 -12.01 4.20 0.10
CA GLN A 40 -11.98 5.28 -0.89
C GLN A 40 -11.51 4.74 -2.23
N ILE A 41 -12.14 5.17 -3.33
CA ILE A 41 -11.71 4.82 -4.67
C ILE A 41 -10.25 5.27 -4.85
N ALA A 42 -9.41 4.36 -5.31
CA ALA A 42 -8.00 4.61 -5.53
C ALA A 42 -7.80 5.65 -6.66
N ASN A 43 -6.94 6.64 -6.41
CA ASN A 43 -6.55 7.58 -7.45
C ASN A 43 -5.63 6.85 -8.45
N PRO A 44 -5.99 6.76 -9.75
CA PRO A 44 -5.18 6.06 -10.75
C PRO A 44 -3.80 6.68 -10.99
N ASN A 45 -3.60 7.95 -10.58
CA ASN A 45 -2.35 8.69 -10.75
C ASN A 45 -1.48 8.72 -9.49
N ALA A 46 -1.86 7.98 -8.44
CA ALA A 46 -1.11 7.95 -7.19
C ALA A 46 -0.75 6.51 -6.79
N GLU A 47 0.50 6.33 -6.39
CA GLU A 47 0.97 5.07 -5.83
C GLU A 47 0.15 4.66 -4.62
N SER A 48 -0.42 3.45 -4.67
CA SER A 48 -1.30 2.95 -3.61
C SER A 48 -1.35 1.42 -3.58
N ILE A 49 -1.38 0.87 -2.37
CA ILE A 49 -1.78 -0.52 -2.16
C ILE A 49 -3.30 -0.58 -2.12
N THR A 50 -3.89 -1.20 -3.14
CA THR A 50 -5.34 -1.25 -3.30
C THR A 50 -5.89 -2.66 -3.09
N ILE A 51 -7.11 -2.74 -2.59
CA ILE A 51 -7.91 -3.97 -2.60
C ILE A 51 -8.89 -3.87 -3.77
N ARG A 52 -8.95 -4.91 -4.59
CA ARG A 52 -9.92 -5.02 -5.68
C ARG A 52 -11.22 -5.61 -5.14
N SER A 53 -12.32 -4.90 -5.34
CA SER A 53 -13.67 -5.39 -5.03
C SER A 53 -14.22 -6.26 -6.15
N TRP A 54 -15.33 -6.93 -5.87
CA TRP A 54 -16.01 -7.84 -6.80
C TRP A 54 -16.55 -7.14 -8.06
N ASP A 55 -16.92 -5.87 -7.93
CA ASP A 55 -17.36 -4.99 -9.04
C ASP A 55 -16.20 -4.49 -9.92
N GLY A 56 -14.95 -4.79 -9.53
CA GLY A 56 -13.75 -4.46 -10.29
C GLY A 56 -13.07 -3.17 -9.85
N ASP A 57 -13.69 -2.37 -8.99
CA ASP A 57 -13.12 -1.15 -8.47
C ASP A 57 -11.94 -1.42 -7.53
N ARG A 58 -11.06 -0.42 -7.40
CA ARG A 58 -9.88 -0.47 -6.54
C ARG A 58 -10.05 0.52 -5.40
N TYR A 59 -9.91 0.04 -4.17
CA TYR A 59 -10.09 0.84 -2.97
C TYR A 59 -8.81 0.90 -2.13
N ILE A 60 -8.57 2.06 -1.52
CA ILE A 60 -7.63 2.23 -0.42
C ILE A 60 -8.40 2.34 0.90
N PHE A 61 -7.74 1.97 2.00
CA PHE A 61 -8.27 2.08 3.36
C PHE A 61 -7.41 2.94 4.27
N TRP A 62 -6.15 3.16 3.87
CA TRP A 62 -5.15 3.88 4.62
C TRP A 62 -4.49 4.91 3.72
N ARG A 63 -4.18 6.08 4.28
CA ARG A 63 -3.47 7.15 3.59
C ARG A 63 -2.47 7.81 4.53
N LEU A 64 -1.33 8.20 3.99
CA LEU A 64 -0.37 9.04 4.70
C LEU A 64 -0.86 10.49 4.71
N HIS A 65 -1.01 11.07 5.90
CA HIS A 65 -1.26 12.50 6.12
C HIS A 65 -0.23 13.07 7.07
N LYS A 66 0.20 14.31 6.83
CA LYS A 66 1.06 15.05 7.75
C LYS A 66 0.24 15.68 8.87
#